data_AF-A0A924HVW2-F1
#
_entry.id   AF-A0A924HVW2-F1
#
_cell.length_a   1.000
_cell.length_b   1.000
_cell.length_c   1.000
_cell.angle_alpha   90.00
_cell.angle_beta   90.00
_cell.angle_gamma   90.00
#
_symmetry.space_group_name_H-M   'P 1'
#
loop_
_entity.id
_entity.type
_entity.pdbx_description
1 polymer ?
#
loop_
_entity_poly.entity_id
_entity_poly.type
_entity_poly.pdbx_seq_one_letter_code
_entity_poly.pdbx_strand_id
1 'polypeptide(L)'
;MKPKATYIPNLTPLRGIAALMVAVYHFNELVGGFVNPQRSMLIQKGYLMVDLFFIMSGFVMLHVYGESFDRVLRWDEFKQFITARFARLYPLNLFTLLLAVFFFYASHAASNPVENPAAIPTHLLLLQSFGIHHIFTWNVPSWSISAEWWAYMVFPLLVLLLGNNKIAAIILMLLFSAGLYVSILYFLPRVNPFAPSIPVPHDLNVTYDYGFLRGLAGFMAGMVTYAFYQSKKYYSFFSKDITE
;
A
#
# COMPACT_ATOMS: atom_id res chain seq x y z
N MET A 1 -15.29 26.66 -10.34
CA MET A 1 -14.56 25.94 -9.28
C MET A 1 -15.18 24.57 -9.14
N LYS A 2 -14.42 23.47 -9.29
CA LYS A 2 -14.95 22.12 -8.98
C LYS A 2 -15.32 22.08 -7.49
N PRO A 3 -16.44 21.45 -7.10
CA PRO A 3 -16.78 21.29 -5.70
C PRO A 3 -15.63 20.57 -4.98
N LYS A 4 -15.18 21.12 -3.85
CA LYS A 4 -14.11 20.52 -3.05
C LYS A 4 -14.65 19.21 -2.47
N ALA A 5 -13.92 18.10 -2.65
CA ALA A 5 -14.29 16.82 -2.08
C ALA A 5 -14.55 16.95 -0.57
N THR A 6 -15.65 16.40 -0.10
CA THR A 6 -16.06 16.47 1.31
C THR A 6 -15.03 15.80 2.20
N TYR A 7 -14.57 16.47 3.25
CA TYR A 7 -13.66 15.86 4.20
C TYR A 7 -14.37 14.73 4.97
N ILE A 8 -13.76 13.54 5.01
CA ILE A 8 -14.28 12.38 5.75
C ILE A 8 -13.49 12.25 7.06
N PRO A 9 -14.01 12.74 8.20
CA PRO A 9 -13.23 12.90 9.43
C PRO A 9 -12.75 11.56 10.02
N ASN A 10 -13.52 10.49 9.86
CA ASN A 10 -13.25 9.19 10.48
C ASN A 10 -12.02 8.46 9.91
N LEU A 11 -11.54 8.85 8.71
CA LEU A 11 -10.38 8.21 8.10
C LEU A 11 -9.06 8.58 8.80
N THR A 12 -8.99 9.75 9.44
CA THR A 12 -7.77 10.21 10.10
C THR A 12 -7.49 9.43 11.39
N PRO A 13 -8.44 9.27 12.33
CA PRO A 13 -8.25 8.40 13.50
C PRO A 13 -7.97 6.94 13.13
N LEU A 14 -8.67 6.40 12.12
CA LEU A 14 -8.46 5.03 11.65
C LEU A 14 -7.02 4.79 11.17
N ARG A 15 -6.46 5.74 10.40
CA ARG A 15 -5.04 5.73 10.01
C ARG A 15 -4.11 5.76 11.21
N GLY A 16 -4.44 6.54 12.24
CA GLY A 16 -3.65 6.61 13.48
C GLY A 16 -3.59 5.26 14.20
N ILE A 17 -4.74 4.60 14.36
CA ILE A 17 -4.82 3.26 14.98
C ILE A 17 -4.02 2.25 14.15
N ALA A 18 -4.20 2.24 12.82
CA ALA A 18 -3.47 1.35 11.93
C ALA A 18 -1.95 1.56 12.02
N ALA A 19 -1.48 2.82 12.07
CA ALA A 19 -0.06 3.15 12.20
C ALA A 19 0.52 2.64 13.52
N LEU A 20 -0.19 2.80 14.64
CA LEU A 20 0.23 2.30 15.95
C LEU A 20 0.34 0.77 15.95
N MET A 21 -0.62 0.08 15.32
CA MET A 21 -0.56 -1.38 15.20
C MET A 21 0.63 -1.87 14.36
N VAL A 22 0.97 -1.18 13.26
CA VAL A 22 2.19 -1.47 12.47
C VAL A 22 3.45 -1.23 13.30
N ALA A 23 3.49 -0.15 14.08
CA ALA A 23 4.62 0.14 14.96
C ALA A 23 4.81 -0.92 16.04
N VAL A 24 3.72 -1.36 16.69
CA VAL A 24 3.74 -2.45 17.68
C VAL A 24 4.19 -3.76 17.06
N TYR A 25 3.74 -4.08 15.84
CA TYR A 25 4.19 -5.26 15.10
C TYR A 25 5.71 -5.24 14.87
N HIS A 26 6.26 -4.16 14.32
CA HIS A 26 7.70 -4.05 14.09
C HIS A 26 8.52 -4.00 15.37
N PHE A 27 8.00 -3.37 16.43
CA PHE A 27 8.65 -3.40 17.73
C PHE A 27 8.71 -4.82 18.29
N ASN A 28 7.65 -5.63 18.10
CA ASN A 28 7.64 -7.03 18.51
C ASN A 28 8.69 -7.86 17.77
N GLU A 29 8.83 -7.66 16.46
CA GLU A 29 9.90 -8.31 15.67
C GLU A 29 11.30 -7.86 16.13
N LEU A 30 11.48 -6.56 16.41
CA LEU A 30 12.77 -5.99 16.79
C LEU A 30 13.30 -6.53 18.12
N VAL A 31 12.44 -6.74 19.12
CA VAL A 31 12.85 -7.22 20.46
C VAL A 31 12.81 -8.74 20.60
N GLY A 32 12.59 -9.48 19.50
CA GLY A 32 12.54 -10.96 19.52
C GLY A 32 11.26 -11.54 20.13
N GLY A 33 10.16 -10.78 20.11
CA GLY A 33 8.84 -11.22 20.55
C GLY A 33 8.58 -10.99 22.04
N PHE A 34 7.80 -9.97 22.38
CA PHE A 34 7.31 -9.73 23.75
C PHE A 34 5.88 -10.21 23.96
N VAL A 35 5.16 -10.53 22.88
CA VAL A 35 3.87 -11.20 22.92
C VAL A 35 3.98 -12.58 22.29
N ASN A 36 3.56 -13.59 23.04
CA ASN A 36 3.52 -14.96 22.56
C ASN A 36 2.61 -15.06 21.31
N PRO A 37 3.11 -15.55 20.16
CA PRO A 37 2.35 -15.62 18.91
C PRO A 37 1.10 -16.51 18.99
N GLN A 38 1.09 -17.53 19.84
CA GLN A 38 -0.08 -18.39 20.07
C GLN A 38 -1.18 -17.69 20.89
N ARG A 39 -0.89 -16.55 21.52
CA ARG A 39 -1.83 -15.82 22.39
C ARG A 39 -2.53 -14.63 21.71
N SER A 40 -1.99 -14.09 20.61
CA SER A 40 -2.61 -12.94 19.94
C SER A 40 -2.33 -12.92 18.44
N MET A 41 -3.35 -13.29 17.65
CA MET A 41 -3.31 -13.13 16.19
C MET A 41 -3.24 -11.66 15.78
N LEU A 42 -3.72 -10.74 16.62
CA LEU A 42 -3.79 -9.31 16.29
C LEU A 42 -2.39 -8.70 16.12
N ILE A 43 -1.47 -9.01 17.04
CA ILE A 43 -0.09 -8.52 16.94
C ILE A 43 0.65 -9.30 15.88
N GLN A 44 0.49 -10.63 15.83
CA GLN A 44 1.15 -11.48 14.83
C GLN A 44 0.82 -11.08 13.38
N LYS A 45 -0.43 -10.66 13.13
CA LYS A 45 -0.92 -10.21 11.82
C LYS A 45 -0.98 -8.69 11.69
N GLY A 46 -0.29 -7.94 12.56
CA GLY A 46 -0.27 -6.49 12.54
C GLY A 46 0.25 -5.90 11.22
N TYR A 47 1.07 -6.64 10.47
CA TYR A 47 1.50 -6.26 9.12
C TYR A 47 0.34 -6.06 8.12
N LEU A 48 -0.85 -6.65 8.38
CA LEU A 48 -2.04 -6.46 7.55
C LEU A 48 -2.64 -5.06 7.65
N MET A 49 -2.26 -4.28 8.66
CA MET A 49 -2.68 -2.88 8.75
C MET A 49 -2.12 -2.02 7.60
N VAL A 50 -1.05 -2.49 6.94
CA VAL A 50 -0.56 -1.89 5.69
C VAL A 50 -1.58 -2.08 4.55
N ASP A 51 -2.29 -3.21 4.47
CA ASP A 51 -3.36 -3.41 3.49
C ASP A 51 -4.52 -2.43 3.72
N LEU A 52 -4.84 -2.14 4.99
CA LEU A 52 -5.82 -1.11 5.34
C LEU A 52 -5.38 0.27 4.80
N PHE A 53 -4.08 0.62 4.88
CA PHE A 53 -3.57 1.85 4.26
C PHE A 53 -3.75 1.86 2.74
N PHE A 54 -3.46 0.75 2.04
CA PHE A 54 -3.66 0.67 0.60
C PHE A 54 -5.14 0.81 0.21
N ILE A 55 -6.04 0.12 0.91
CA ILE A 55 -7.50 0.22 0.72
C ILE A 55 -7.97 1.66 0.97
N MET A 56 -7.56 2.28 2.07
CA MET A 56 -7.90 3.67 2.36
C MET A 56 -7.32 4.64 1.31
N SER A 57 -6.16 4.32 0.73
CA SER A 57 -5.55 5.14 -0.32
C SER A 57 -6.41 5.11 -1.59
N GLY A 58 -6.77 3.93 -2.08
CA GLY A 58 -7.65 3.79 -3.25
C GLY A 58 -9.03 4.40 -3.05
N PHE A 59 -9.60 4.23 -1.85
CA PHE A 59 -10.87 4.85 -1.46
C PHE A 59 -10.79 6.39 -1.54
N VAL A 60 -9.78 6.99 -0.91
CA VAL A 60 -9.62 8.45 -0.88
C VAL A 60 -9.26 8.99 -2.26
N MET A 61 -8.44 8.29 -3.04
CA MET A 61 -8.08 8.74 -4.38
C MET A 61 -9.30 8.77 -5.29
N LEU A 62 -10.13 7.72 -5.29
CA LEU A 62 -11.36 7.72 -6.08
C LEU A 62 -12.36 8.77 -5.59
N HIS A 63 -12.43 9.00 -4.27
CA HIS A 63 -13.27 10.05 -3.70
C HIS A 63 -12.87 11.47 -4.14
N VAL A 64 -11.58 11.78 -4.12
CA VAL A 64 -11.08 13.14 -4.35
C VAL A 64 -10.84 13.42 -5.84
N TYR A 65 -10.33 12.44 -6.59
CA TYR A 65 -9.87 12.61 -7.97
C TYR A 65 -10.70 11.82 -8.99
N GLY A 66 -11.68 11.02 -8.58
CA GLY A 66 -12.47 10.18 -9.49
C GLY A 66 -13.12 10.96 -10.64
N GLU A 67 -13.75 12.11 -10.34
CA GLU A 67 -14.36 12.95 -11.38
C GLU A 67 -13.33 13.65 -12.29
N SER A 68 -12.06 13.73 -11.90
CA SER A 68 -11.02 14.36 -12.72
C SER A 68 -10.53 13.47 -13.85
N PHE A 69 -10.74 12.16 -13.78
CA PHE A 69 -10.23 11.21 -14.77
C PHE A 69 -11.32 10.29 -15.35
N ASP A 70 -12.61 10.60 -15.16
CA ASP A 70 -13.71 9.68 -15.54
C ASP A 70 -13.85 9.46 -17.06
N ARG A 71 -13.53 10.47 -17.87
CA ARG A 71 -13.74 10.46 -19.33
C ARG A 71 -12.47 10.64 -20.13
N VAL A 72 -11.60 11.57 -19.72
CA VAL A 72 -10.41 11.95 -20.48
C VAL A 72 -9.27 12.29 -19.52
N LEU A 73 -8.06 11.82 -19.85
CA LEU A 73 -6.83 12.24 -19.18
C LEU A 73 -6.40 13.62 -19.69
N ARG A 74 -6.56 14.65 -18.87
CA ARG A 74 -6.00 15.98 -19.15
C ARG A 74 -4.64 16.09 -18.47
N TRP A 75 -3.65 16.59 -19.22
CA TRP A 75 -2.28 16.73 -18.72
C TRP A 75 -2.18 17.61 -17.47
N ASP A 76 -2.91 18.72 -17.42
CA ASP A 76 -2.87 19.64 -16.27
C ASP A 76 -3.40 19.00 -14.98
N GLU A 77 -4.49 18.23 -15.09
CA GLU A 77 -5.09 17.51 -13.94
C GLU A 77 -4.17 16.38 -13.48
N PHE A 78 -3.57 15.65 -14.42
CA PHE A 78 -2.57 14.63 -14.12
C PHE A 78 -1.34 15.23 -13.42
N LYS A 79 -0.80 16.34 -13.93
CA LYS A 79 0.34 17.04 -13.34
C LYS A 79 0.05 17.50 -11.92
N GLN A 80 -1.12 18.10 -11.67
CA GLN A 80 -1.54 18.52 -10.33
C GLN A 80 -1.66 17.33 -9.38
N PHE A 81 -2.28 16.24 -9.83
CA PHE A 81 -2.42 15.00 -9.07
C PHE A 81 -1.05 14.42 -8.69
N ILE A 82 -0.17 14.18 -9.67
CA ILE A 82 1.15 13.59 -9.44
C ILE A 82 2.02 14.47 -8.55
N THR A 83 2.00 15.80 -8.75
CA THR A 83 2.75 16.74 -7.91
C THR A 83 2.28 16.64 -6.45
N ALA A 84 0.96 16.60 -6.21
CA ALA A 84 0.40 16.47 -4.87
C ALA A 84 0.70 15.11 -4.22
N ARG A 85 0.86 14.03 -5.00
CA ARG A 85 1.26 12.71 -4.50
C ARG A 85 2.76 12.64 -4.22
N PHE A 86 3.57 13.21 -5.10
CA PHE A 86 5.01 13.26 -4.95
C PHE A 86 5.41 14.06 -3.71
N ALA A 87 4.84 15.26 -3.53
CA ALA A 87 5.08 16.10 -2.36
C ALA A 87 4.69 15.43 -1.02
N ARG A 88 3.76 14.47 -1.07
CA ARG A 88 3.32 13.71 0.10
C ARG A 88 4.26 12.55 0.45
N LEU A 89 4.78 11.83 -0.55
CA LEU A 89 5.51 10.58 -0.35
C LEU A 89 7.03 10.76 -0.43
N TYR A 90 7.51 11.49 -1.44
CA TYR A 90 8.92 11.50 -1.80
C TYR A 90 9.82 12.19 -0.76
N PRO A 91 9.46 13.36 -0.19
CA PRO A 91 10.30 14.02 0.82
C PRO A 91 10.57 13.12 2.03
N LEU A 92 9.55 12.40 2.50
CA LEU A 92 9.69 11.47 3.62
C LEU A 92 10.56 10.27 3.25
N ASN A 93 10.35 9.67 2.07
CA ASN A 93 11.18 8.56 1.59
C ASN A 93 12.65 8.97 1.47
N LEU A 94 12.93 10.11 0.84
CA LEU A 94 14.28 10.63 0.67
C LEU A 94 14.94 10.91 2.02
N PHE A 95 14.22 11.59 2.94
CA PHE A 95 14.75 11.89 4.26
C PHE A 95 15.11 10.62 5.05
N THR A 96 14.20 9.65 5.08
CA THR A 96 14.42 8.39 5.82
C THR A 96 15.49 7.51 5.17
N LEU A 97 15.61 7.52 3.84
CA LEU A 97 16.72 6.89 3.12
C LEU A 97 18.07 7.52 3.50
N LEU A 98 18.15 8.85 3.49
CA LEU A 98 19.38 9.57 3.86
C LEU A 98 19.77 9.29 5.32
N LEU A 99 18.80 9.22 6.23
CA LEU A 99 19.06 8.82 7.62
C LEU A 99 19.58 7.38 7.70
N ALA A 100 18.97 6.43 6.98
CA ALA A 100 19.43 5.04 6.97
C ALA A 100 20.89 4.93 6.46
N VAL A 101 21.21 5.64 5.36
CA VAL A 101 22.57 5.74 4.81
C VAL A 101 23.54 6.36 5.82
N PHE A 102 23.15 7.47 6.44
CA PHE A 102 23.97 8.16 7.43
C PHE A 102 24.31 7.26 8.62
N PHE A 103 23.32 6.62 9.24
CA PHE A 103 23.53 5.76 10.40
C PHE A 103 24.34 4.51 10.07
N PHE A 104 24.14 3.91 8.89
CA PHE A 104 24.95 2.78 8.41
C PHE A 104 26.44 3.14 8.37
N TYR A 105 26.79 4.25 7.72
CA TYR A 105 28.19 4.68 7.63
C TYR A 105 28.75 5.23 8.96
N ALA A 106 27.92 5.90 9.77
CA ALA A 106 28.35 6.42 11.08
C ALA A 106 28.66 5.29 12.09
N SER A 107 27.92 4.18 12.02
CA SER A 107 28.14 3.02 12.89
C SER A 107 29.38 2.19 12.54
N HIS A 108 30.10 2.52 11.46
CA HIS A 108 31.21 1.71 10.93
C HIS A 108 30.80 0.25 10.67
N ALA A 109 29.53 0.03 10.33
CA ALA A 109 29.01 -1.29 10.02
C ALA A 109 29.78 -1.87 8.82
N ALA A 110 30.14 -3.16 8.92
CA ALA A 110 30.72 -3.88 7.80
C ALA A 110 29.68 -4.00 6.66
N SER A 111 30.16 -4.18 5.43
CA SER A 111 29.30 -4.44 4.27
C SER A 111 28.38 -5.64 4.55
N ASN A 112 27.07 -5.43 4.45
CA ASN A 112 26.08 -6.49 4.50
C ASN A 112 25.24 -6.47 3.19
N PRO A 113 24.50 -7.54 2.87
CA PRO A 113 23.73 -7.62 1.63
C PRO A 113 22.48 -6.69 1.59
N VAL A 114 22.06 -6.12 2.72
CA VAL A 114 20.89 -5.24 2.88
C VAL A 114 21.24 -3.78 2.55
N GLU A 115 22.35 -3.26 3.06
CA GLU A 115 22.81 -1.88 2.80
C GLU A 115 23.75 -1.82 1.58
N ASN A 116 23.30 -2.41 0.47
CA ASN A 116 24.02 -2.39 -0.79
C ASN A 116 23.80 -1.06 -1.54
N PRO A 117 24.85 -0.27 -1.84
CA PRO A 117 24.72 0.98 -2.60
C PRO A 117 24.08 0.82 -3.99
N ALA A 118 24.19 -0.37 -4.62
CA ALA A 118 23.53 -0.66 -5.89
C ALA A 118 21.99 -0.64 -5.80
N ALA A 119 21.41 -0.69 -4.59
CA ALA A 119 19.98 -0.55 -4.37
C ALA A 119 19.53 0.91 -4.21
N ILE A 120 20.41 1.89 -4.04
CA ILE A 120 20.02 3.30 -3.91
C ILE A 120 19.16 3.79 -5.09
N PRO A 121 19.48 3.48 -6.36
CA PRO A 121 18.65 3.88 -7.49
C PRO A 121 17.20 3.37 -7.40
N THR A 122 16.97 2.15 -6.91
CA THR A 122 15.60 1.63 -6.78
C THR A 122 14.83 2.36 -5.69
N HIS A 123 15.47 2.76 -4.58
CA HIS A 123 14.84 3.60 -3.55
C HIS A 123 14.53 5.02 -4.02
N LEU A 124 15.42 5.61 -4.86
CA LEU A 124 15.20 6.92 -5.46
C LEU A 124 14.09 6.91 -6.52
N LEU A 125 13.90 5.79 -7.21
CA LEU A 125 12.84 5.59 -8.20
C LEU A 125 11.57 4.97 -7.61
N LEU A 126 11.57 4.65 -6.31
CA LEU A 126 10.47 3.97 -5.63
C LEU A 126 10.12 2.62 -6.29
N LEU A 127 11.12 1.81 -6.59
CA LEU A 127 11.02 0.51 -7.27
C LEU A 127 11.33 -0.70 -6.37
N GLN A 128 11.65 -0.47 -5.10
CA GLN A 128 12.09 -1.52 -4.16
C GLN A 128 10.99 -2.53 -3.79
N SER A 129 9.73 -2.33 -4.21
CA SER A 129 8.60 -3.26 -4.00
C SER A 129 8.29 -4.18 -5.20
N PHE A 130 9.13 -4.17 -6.25
CA PHE A 130 8.91 -4.89 -7.50
C PHE A 130 9.68 -6.22 -7.61
N GLY A 131 10.41 -6.62 -6.57
CA GLY A 131 11.22 -7.83 -6.57
C GLY A 131 12.55 -7.68 -7.33
N ILE A 132 12.97 -6.45 -7.66
CA ILE A 132 14.24 -6.18 -8.35
C ILE A 132 15.43 -6.65 -7.51
N HIS A 133 15.35 -6.42 -6.20
CA HIS A 133 16.31 -6.97 -5.24
C HIS A 133 15.66 -8.17 -4.55
N HIS A 134 16.42 -9.24 -4.38
CA HIS A 134 15.93 -10.46 -3.73
C HIS A 134 15.87 -10.37 -2.20
N ILE A 135 16.12 -9.19 -1.63
CA ILE A 135 16.14 -8.88 -0.21
C ILE A 135 15.62 -7.44 0.00
N PHE A 136 15.04 -7.16 1.18
CA PHE A 136 14.82 -5.78 1.60
C PHE A 136 16.16 -5.03 1.70
N THR A 137 16.18 -3.75 1.38
CA THR A 137 17.41 -2.95 1.36
C THR A 137 17.18 -1.59 2.01
N TRP A 138 18.22 -1.01 2.63
CA TRP A 138 18.24 0.32 3.25
C TRP A 138 17.07 0.61 4.23
N ASN A 139 15.96 1.13 3.72
CA ASN A 139 14.79 1.48 4.50
C ASN A 139 13.72 0.39 4.37
N VAL A 140 13.75 -0.58 5.28
CA VAL A 140 12.86 -1.76 5.26
C VAL A 140 11.37 -1.40 5.07
N PRO A 141 10.73 -0.51 5.86
CA PRO A 141 9.30 -0.20 5.68
C PRO A 141 8.94 0.60 4.41
N SER A 142 9.94 1.15 3.69
CA SER A 142 9.70 2.00 2.51
C SER A 142 9.07 1.27 1.32
N TRP A 143 9.09 -0.07 1.30
CA TRP A 143 8.43 -0.86 0.25
C TRP A 143 6.95 -0.48 0.07
N SER A 144 6.27 -0.09 1.18
CA SER A 144 4.87 0.32 1.15
C SER A 144 4.67 1.66 0.42
N ILE A 145 5.61 2.60 0.57
CA ILE A 145 5.63 3.89 -0.16
C ILE A 145 5.88 3.64 -1.65
N SER A 146 6.81 2.72 -1.97
CA SER A 146 7.06 2.28 -3.35
C SER A 146 5.79 1.71 -3.99
N ALA A 147 5.13 0.77 -3.32
CA ALA A 147 3.89 0.19 -3.81
C ALA A 147 2.77 1.23 -4.01
N GLU A 148 2.60 2.15 -3.05
CA GLU A 148 1.59 3.21 -3.12
C GLU A 148 1.86 4.21 -4.25
N TRP A 149 3.12 4.60 -4.45
CA TRP A 149 3.53 5.51 -5.52
C TRP A 149 3.15 4.97 -6.90
N TRP A 150 3.45 3.70 -7.16
CA TRP A 150 3.11 3.09 -8.45
C TRP A 150 1.62 2.78 -8.58
N ALA A 151 0.91 2.50 -7.49
CA ALA A 151 -0.55 2.45 -7.51
C ALA A 151 -1.15 3.81 -7.94
N TYR A 152 -0.59 4.93 -7.48
CA TYR A 152 -0.98 6.25 -7.95
C TYR A 152 -0.67 6.50 -9.43
N MET A 153 0.41 5.95 -9.98
CA MET A 153 0.70 6.07 -11.43
C MET A 153 -0.36 5.37 -12.28
N VAL A 154 -0.85 4.22 -11.81
CA VAL A 154 -1.86 3.41 -12.52
C VAL A 154 -3.28 3.94 -12.27
N PHE A 155 -3.51 4.66 -11.16
CA PHE A 155 -4.83 5.15 -10.75
C PHE A 155 -5.64 5.87 -11.84
N PRO A 156 -5.11 6.86 -12.59
CA PRO A 156 -5.88 7.55 -13.62
C PRO A 156 -6.41 6.60 -14.71
N LEU A 157 -5.64 5.56 -15.06
CA LEU A 157 -6.08 4.52 -16.01
C LEU A 157 -7.20 3.67 -15.41
N LEU A 158 -7.12 3.33 -14.12
CA LEU A 158 -8.18 2.60 -13.40
C LEU A 158 -9.48 3.42 -13.36
N VAL A 159 -9.40 4.74 -13.19
CA VAL A 159 -10.58 5.61 -13.21
C VAL A 159 -11.23 5.64 -14.60
N LEU A 160 -10.45 5.69 -15.68
CA LEU A 160 -11.00 5.62 -17.04
C LEU A 160 -11.79 4.32 -17.28
N LEU A 161 -11.35 3.19 -16.73
CA LEU A 161 -12.09 1.92 -16.84
C LEU A 161 -13.50 2.05 -16.21
N LEU A 162 -13.64 2.80 -15.12
CA LEU A 162 -14.93 3.03 -14.46
C LEU A 162 -15.89 3.91 -15.27
N GLY A 163 -15.38 4.76 -16.16
CA GLY A 163 -16.17 5.71 -16.96
C GLY A 163 -17.05 5.07 -18.03
N ASN A 164 -16.58 3.98 -18.66
CA ASN A 164 -17.31 3.34 -19.77
C ASN A 164 -18.44 2.42 -19.28
N ASN A 165 -18.12 1.47 -18.40
CA ASN A 165 -19.07 0.56 -17.81
C ASN A 165 -18.68 0.29 -16.35
N LYS A 166 -19.23 1.10 -15.45
CA LYS A 166 -18.89 1.09 -14.02
C LYS A 166 -19.03 -0.30 -13.39
N ILE A 167 -20.07 -1.06 -13.72
CA ILE A 167 -20.31 -2.38 -13.12
C ILE A 167 -19.25 -3.38 -13.62
N ALA A 168 -19.02 -3.43 -14.94
CA ALA A 168 -18.01 -4.32 -15.51
C ALA A 168 -16.60 -4.00 -14.97
N ALA A 169 -16.26 -2.72 -14.85
CA ALA A 169 -14.99 -2.29 -14.28
C ALA A 169 -14.84 -2.65 -12.80
N ILE A 170 -15.89 -2.51 -11.98
CA ILE A 170 -15.88 -2.96 -10.58
C ILE A 170 -15.65 -4.47 -10.50
N ILE A 171 -16.36 -5.26 -11.30
CA ILE A 171 -16.19 -6.72 -11.33
C ILE A 171 -14.76 -7.08 -11.75
N LEU A 172 -14.24 -6.44 -12.79
CA LEU A 172 -12.87 -6.67 -13.26
C LEU A 172 -11.84 -6.32 -12.18
N MET A 173 -11.96 -5.17 -11.53
CA MET A 173 -11.09 -4.76 -10.43
C MET A 173 -11.17 -5.73 -9.24
N LEU A 174 -12.36 -6.21 -8.90
CA LEU A 174 -12.57 -7.19 -7.83
C LEU A 174 -11.92 -8.52 -8.17
N LEU A 175 -12.17 -9.06 -9.37
CA LEU A 175 -11.59 -10.33 -9.83
C LEU A 175 -10.07 -10.24 -9.93
N PHE A 176 -9.55 -9.12 -10.44
CA PHE A 176 -8.12 -8.91 -10.55
C PHE A 176 -7.46 -8.77 -9.16
N SER A 177 -8.08 -8.03 -8.22
CA SER A 177 -7.58 -7.93 -6.83
C SER A 177 -7.60 -9.29 -6.13
N ALA A 178 -8.69 -10.05 -6.25
CA ALA A 178 -8.80 -11.40 -5.71
C ALA A 178 -7.77 -12.35 -6.34
N GLY A 179 -7.60 -12.27 -7.67
CA GLY A 179 -6.59 -13.01 -8.41
C GLY A 179 -5.18 -12.72 -7.91
N LEU A 180 -4.81 -11.46 -7.73
CA LEU A 180 -3.50 -11.06 -7.18
C LEU A 180 -3.28 -11.61 -5.77
N TYR A 181 -4.28 -11.50 -4.87
CA TYR A 181 -4.16 -12.06 -3.52
C TYR A 181 -4.04 -13.59 -3.54
N VAL A 182 -4.84 -14.28 -4.35
CA VAL A 182 -4.74 -15.74 -4.53
C VAL A 182 -3.38 -16.13 -5.12
N SER A 183 -2.87 -15.38 -6.09
CA SER A 183 -1.53 -15.59 -6.64
C SER A 183 -0.45 -15.48 -5.56
N ILE A 184 -0.49 -14.44 -4.73
CA ILE A 184 0.46 -14.26 -3.62
C ILE A 184 0.36 -15.40 -2.61
N LEU A 185 -0.86 -15.83 -2.28
CA LEU A 185 -1.12 -16.83 -1.23
C LEU A 185 -0.84 -18.28 -1.65
N TYR A 186 -0.82 -18.58 -2.96
CA TYR A 186 -0.79 -19.98 -3.41
C TYR A 186 0.14 -20.28 -4.58
N PHE A 187 0.53 -19.30 -5.40
CA PHE A 187 1.18 -19.55 -6.69
C PHE A 187 2.54 -18.85 -6.85
N LEU A 188 2.71 -17.65 -6.31
CA LEU A 188 3.93 -16.87 -6.49
C LEU A 188 5.06 -17.42 -5.60
N PRO A 189 6.22 -17.76 -6.18
CA PRO A 189 7.30 -18.38 -5.44
C PRO A 189 7.90 -17.42 -4.43
N ARG A 190 8.18 -17.90 -3.23
CA ARG A 190 8.86 -17.15 -2.16
C ARG A 190 10.10 -17.89 -1.70
N VAL A 191 11.19 -17.15 -1.54
CA VAL A 191 12.48 -17.67 -1.10
C VAL A 191 12.98 -16.82 0.06
N ASN A 192 13.48 -17.46 1.10
CA ASN A 192 14.12 -16.74 2.19
C ASN A 192 15.46 -16.15 1.70
N PRO A 193 15.65 -14.82 1.79
CA PRO A 193 16.82 -14.16 1.24
C PRO A 193 18.14 -14.53 1.94
N PHE A 194 18.07 -14.98 3.18
CA PHE A 194 19.23 -15.33 4.00
C PHE A 194 19.51 -16.84 4.02
N ALA A 195 18.45 -17.66 3.91
CA ALA A 195 18.55 -19.11 3.96
C ALA A 195 17.57 -19.77 2.99
N PRO A 196 17.89 -19.87 1.69
CA PRO A 196 16.98 -20.37 0.64
C PRO A 196 16.41 -21.76 0.87
N SER A 197 17.07 -22.58 1.71
CA SER A 197 16.62 -23.92 2.11
C SER A 197 15.44 -23.90 3.09
N ILE A 198 15.20 -22.78 3.78
CA ILE A 198 14.09 -22.65 4.73
C ILE A 198 12.83 -22.22 3.97
N PRO A 199 11.76 -23.04 3.97
CA PRO A 199 10.51 -22.68 3.34
C PRO A 199 9.91 -21.42 3.99
N VAL A 200 9.47 -20.48 3.15
CA VAL A 200 8.74 -19.29 3.59
C VAL A 200 7.24 -19.57 3.47
N PRO A 201 6.44 -19.33 4.52
CA PRO A 201 4.99 -19.45 4.42
C PRO A 201 4.43 -18.57 3.28
N HIS A 202 3.46 -19.09 2.54
CA HIS A 202 2.69 -18.26 1.62
C HIS A 202 1.65 -17.49 2.42
N ASP A 203 1.93 -16.22 2.65
CA ASP A 203 1.05 -15.28 3.32
C ASP A 203 1.16 -13.90 2.66
N LEU A 204 0.31 -12.97 3.11
CA LEU A 204 0.35 -11.60 2.61
C LEU A 204 1.53 -10.79 3.15
N ASN A 205 2.45 -11.36 3.94
CA ASN A 205 3.63 -10.62 4.43
C ASN A 205 4.72 -10.51 3.34
N VAL A 206 4.30 -10.21 2.12
CA VAL A 206 5.16 -9.86 0.98
C VAL A 206 5.46 -8.36 1.04
N THR A 207 6.70 -8.02 0.69
CA THR A 207 7.25 -6.67 0.87
C THR A 207 8.08 -6.24 -0.34
N TYR A 208 9.35 -6.63 -0.40
CA TYR A 208 10.26 -6.31 -1.49
C TYR A 208 9.97 -7.12 -2.76
N ASP A 209 9.46 -8.35 -2.62
CA ASP A 209 9.20 -9.33 -3.66
C ASP A 209 7.93 -8.99 -4.47
N TYR A 210 6.79 -8.97 -3.80
CA TYR A 210 5.47 -8.77 -4.44
C TYR A 210 4.67 -7.64 -3.78
N GLY A 211 5.34 -6.72 -3.07
CA GLY A 211 4.68 -5.63 -2.36
C GLY A 211 3.90 -4.70 -3.28
N PHE A 212 4.38 -4.45 -4.51
CA PHE A 212 3.60 -3.69 -5.49
C PHE A 212 2.30 -4.39 -5.85
N LEU A 213 2.31 -5.71 -6.09
CA LEU A 213 1.10 -6.47 -6.42
C LEU A 213 0.11 -6.48 -5.26
N ARG A 214 0.61 -6.68 -4.04
CA ARG A 214 -0.19 -6.57 -2.80
C ARG A 214 -0.81 -5.18 -2.65
N GLY A 215 0.00 -4.13 -2.85
CA GLY A 215 -0.43 -2.75 -2.75
C GLY A 215 -1.49 -2.38 -3.79
N LEU A 216 -1.28 -2.79 -5.04
CA LEU A 216 -2.22 -2.58 -6.14
C LEU A 216 -3.56 -3.28 -5.87
N ALA A 217 -3.54 -4.54 -5.41
CA ALA A 217 -4.74 -5.29 -5.04
C ALA A 217 -5.54 -4.57 -3.93
N GLY A 218 -4.86 -4.13 -2.87
CA GLY A 218 -5.50 -3.37 -1.79
C GLY A 218 -6.05 -2.03 -2.28
N PHE A 219 -5.30 -1.33 -3.12
CA PHE A 219 -5.71 -0.04 -3.69
C PHE A 219 -6.97 -0.17 -4.55
N MET A 220 -7.04 -1.17 -5.44
CA MET A 220 -8.24 -1.45 -6.24
C MET A 220 -9.43 -1.89 -5.38
N ALA A 221 -9.19 -2.72 -4.35
CA ALA A 221 -10.23 -3.06 -3.38
C ALA A 221 -10.82 -1.79 -2.73
N GLY A 222 -9.97 -0.83 -2.37
CA GLY A 222 -10.38 0.49 -1.87
C GLY A 222 -11.24 1.30 -2.86
N MET A 223 -10.85 1.32 -4.13
CA MET A 223 -11.65 1.95 -5.19
C MET A 223 -13.03 1.29 -5.31
N VAL A 224 -13.09 -0.04 -5.28
CA VAL A 224 -14.34 -0.80 -5.30
C VAL A 224 -15.18 -0.49 -4.06
N THR A 225 -14.58 -0.46 -2.87
CA THR A 225 -15.27 -0.07 -1.62
C THR A 225 -15.90 1.33 -1.74
N TYR A 226 -15.19 2.30 -2.31
CA TYR A 226 -15.75 3.63 -2.54
C TYR A 226 -16.89 3.62 -3.56
N ALA A 227 -16.76 2.84 -4.63
CA ALA A 227 -17.81 2.71 -5.63
C ALA A 227 -19.11 2.12 -5.04
N PHE A 228 -18.98 1.16 -4.11
CA PHE A 228 -20.09 0.64 -3.32
C PHE A 228 -20.65 1.67 -2.34
N TYR A 229 -19.79 2.40 -1.62
CA TYR A 229 -20.17 3.48 -0.71
C TYR A 229 -21.05 4.55 -1.39
N GLN A 230 -20.71 4.91 -2.64
CA GLN A 230 -21.51 5.85 -3.44
C GLN A 230 -22.83 5.27 -3.97
N SER A 231 -23.00 3.94 -3.95
CA SER A 231 -24.25 3.32 -4.37
C SER A 231 -25.30 3.54 -3.26
N LYS A 232 -26.35 4.32 -3.55
CA LYS A 232 -27.42 4.67 -2.60
C LYS A 232 -28.15 3.47 -1.97
N LYS A 233 -27.89 2.25 -2.42
CA LYS A 233 -28.39 1.00 -1.82
C LYS A 233 -27.87 0.74 -0.40
N TYR A 234 -26.69 1.26 -0.04
CA TYR A 234 -26.08 0.99 1.27
C TYR A 234 -26.68 1.84 2.40
N TYR A 235 -26.99 3.12 2.11
CA TYR A 235 -27.61 4.00 3.10
C TYR A 235 -28.92 3.42 3.63
N SER A 236 -29.78 2.88 2.76
CA SER A 236 -31.05 2.29 3.20
C SER A 236 -30.91 0.96 3.96
N PHE A 237 -29.75 0.31 3.87
CA PHE A 237 -29.49 -0.96 4.56
C PHE A 237 -28.99 -0.67 5.99
N PHE A 238 -27.98 0.20 6.14
CA PHE A 238 -27.39 0.53 7.46
C PHE A 238 -28.13 1.63 8.22
N SER A 239 -28.93 2.47 7.55
CA SER A 239 -29.75 3.46 8.26
C SER A 239 -30.79 2.80 9.15
N LYS A 240 -31.18 1.55 8.86
CA LYS A 240 -32.13 0.79 9.70
C LYS A 240 -31.56 0.49 11.07
N ASP A 241 -30.26 0.21 11.16
CA ASP A 241 -29.58 -0.22 12.39
C ASP A 241 -29.16 0.96 13.29
N ILE A 242 -29.26 2.21 12.80
CA ILE A 242 -28.87 3.42 13.55
C ILE A 242 -30.09 4.15 14.15
N THR A 243 -31.30 3.79 13.70
CA THR A 243 -32.57 4.41 14.15
C THR A 243 -33.39 3.53 15.10
N GLU A 244 -32.85 2.38 15.53
CA GLU A 244 -33.36 1.61 16.68
C GLU A 244 -32.47 1.86 17.91
#